data_AF-A0A136N7I2-F1
#
_entry.id   AF-A0A136N7I2-F1
#
_cell.length_a   1.000
_cell.length_b   1.000
_cell.length_c   1.000
_cell.angle_alpha   90.00
_cell.angle_beta   90.00
_cell.angle_gamma   90.00
#
_symmetry.space_group_name_H-M   'P 1'
#
loop_
_entity.id
_entity.type
_entity.pdbx_description
1 polymer ?
#
loop_
_entity_poly.entity_id
_entity_poly.type
_entity_poly.pdbx_seq_one_letter_code
_entity_poly.pdbx_strand_id
1 'polypeptide(L)'
;MKKMIVLLLFLFSCFSLFAQWNQVKSLEVKFKIKNFGRYIHGTFSRTEASIFLIKNNLEKSFFQGSVIVNSINTKNEKRDLHLKEKNEFFLYCKIS
;
A
#
# COMPACT_ATOMS: atom_id res chain seq x y z
N MET A 1 27.11 39.73 -16.63
CA MET A 1 25.81 39.51 -15.96
C MET A 1 24.88 38.56 -16.73
N LYS A 2 24.59 38.78 -18.02
CA LYS A 2 23.73 37.88 -18.82
C LYS A 2 24.20 36.41 -18.85
N LYS A 3 25.52 36.17 -19.00
CA LYS A 3 26.11 34.81 -18.97
C LYS A 3 25.96 34.10 -17.62
N MET A 4 25.98 34.84 -16.51
CA MET A 4 25.78 34.28 -15.16
C MET A 4 24.31 33.93 -14.91
N ILE A 5 23.38 34.71 -15.47
CA ILE A 5 21.93 34.43 -15.40
C ILE A 5 21.60 33.15 -16.18
N VAL A 6 22.20 32.94 -17.36
CA VAL A 6 22.01 31.71 -18.14
C VAL A 6 22.55 30.48 -17.41
N LEU A 7 23.71 30.61 -16.73
CA LEU A 7 24.28 29.52 -15.93
C LEU A 7 23.40 29.15 -14.73
N LEU A 8 22.81 30.16 -14.07
CA LEU A 8 21.90 29.95 -12.94
C LEU A 8 20.59 29.26 -13.37
N LEU A 9 20.04 29.64 -14.53
CA LEU A 9 18.88 28.99 -15.12
C LEU A 9 19.17 27.53 -15.52
N PHE A 10 20.38 27.23 -16.00
CA PHE A 10 20.81 25.87 -16.32
C PHE A 10 21.00 25.00 -15.08
N LEU A 11 21.49 25.57 -13.96
CA LEU A 11 21.60 24.83 -12.70
C LEU A 11 20.23 24.53 -12.08
N PHE A 12 19.24 25.39 -12.27
CA PHE A 12 17.89 25.19 -11.75
C PHE A 12 17.12 24.06 -12.45
N SER A 13 17.41 23.78 -13.73
CA SER A 13 16.72 22.72 -14.48
C SER A 13 17.10 21.29 -14.07
N CYS A 14 18.30 21.07 -13.50
CA CYS A 14 18.77 19.76 -13.04
C CYS A 14 17.98 19.20 -11.85
N PHE A 15 17.37 20.04 -11.01
CA PHE A 15 16.61 19.59 -9.82
C PHE A 15 15.30 18.86 -10.18
N SER A 16 14.78 19.05 -11.39
CA SER A 16 13.51 18.45 -11.82
C SER A 16 13.58 16.94 -12.08
N LEU A 17 14.77 16.34 -12.12
CA LEU A 17 14.97 14.94 -12.53
C LEU A 17 14.81 13.91 -11.40
N PHE A 18 14.69 14.32 -10.13
CA PHE A 18 14.69 13.40 -8.98
C PHE A 18 13.32 13.16 -8.31
N ALA A 19 12.22 13.64 -8.91
CA ALA A 19 10.88 13.53 -8.31
C ALA A 19 9.92 12.72 -9.19
N GLN A 20 10.10 11.40 -9.28
CA GLN A 20 9.09 10.49 -9.83
C GLN A 20 8.81 9.35 -8.85
N TRP A 21 8.22 9.70 -7.70
CA TRP A 21 7.50 8.70 -6.91
C TRP A 21 6.22 8.34 -7.68
N ASN A 22 6.05 7.06 -8.01
CA ASN A 22 4.81 6.63 -8.65
C ASN A 22 3.71 6.65 -7.58
N GLN A 23 2.76 7.57 -7.70
CA GLN A 23 1.57 7.56 -6.86
C GLN A 23 0.77 6.29 -7.12
N VAL A 24 0.41 5.58 -6.05
CA VAL A 24 -0.48 4.42 -6.11
C VAL A 24 -1.86 4.91 -6.52
N LYS A 25 -2.29 4.58 -7.75
CA LYS A 25 -3.59 5.01 -8.30
C LYS A 25 -4.77 4.25 -7.71
N SER A 26 -4.55 2.97 -7.39
CA SER A 26 -5.54 2.09 -6.80
C SER A 26 -4.82 1.01 -6.01
N LEU A 27 -5.37 0.66 -4.85
CA LEU A 27 -4.87 -0.39 -3.98
C LEU A 27 -6.05 -1.19 -3.47
N GLU A 28 -5.96 -2.51 -3.59
CA GLU A 28 -6.96 -3.42 -3.07
C GLU A 28 -6.28 -4.67 -2.55
N VAL A 29 -6.54 -5.02 -1.29
CA VAL A 29 -6.08 -6.28 -0.70
C VAL A 29 -7.27 -7.21 -0.53
N LYS A 30 -7.26 -8.29 -1.29
CA LYS A 30 -8.29 -9.34 -1.30
C LYS A 30 -7.70 -10.66 -0.80
N PHE A 31 -8.50 -11.45 -0.09
CA PHE A 31 -8.19 -12.83 0.23
C PHE A 31 -9.36 -13.76 -0.11
N LYS A 32 -9.03 -15.04 -0.27
CA LYS A 32 -9.99 -16.11 -0.55
C LYS A 32 -9.58 -17.34 0.25
N ILE A 33 -10.48 -17.88 1.06
CA ILE A 33 -10.24 -19.07 1.88
C ILE A 33 -11.34 -20.11 1.65
N LYS A 34 -10.98 -21.39 1.63
CA LYS A 34 -11.94 -22.49 1.44
C LYS A 34 -12.51 -22.90 2.80
N ASN A 35 -13.84 -22.97 2.90
CA ASN A 35 -14.58 -23.42 4.08
C ASN A 35 -15.73 -24.34 3.64
N PHE A 36 -15.75 -25.59 4.10
CA PHE A 36 -16.76 -26.60 3.76
C PHE A 36 -17.15 -26.64 2.26
N GLY A 37 -16.13 -26.75 1.39
CA GLY A 37 -16.35 -26.85 -0.06
C GLY A 37 -16.72 -25.53 -0.77
N ARG A 38 -16.96 -24.44 -0.03
CA ARG A 38 -17.23 -23.11 -0.59
C ARG A 38 -16.06 -22.17 -0.34
N TYR A 39 -15.96 -21.13 -1.17
CA TYR A 39 -14.97 -20.08 -0.96
C TYR A 39 -15.58 -18.88 -0.25
N ILE A 40 -14.90 -18.42 0.79
CA ILE A 40 -15.15 -17.16 1.45
C ILE A 40 -14.18 -16.13 0.87
N HIS A 41 -14.73 -15.04 0.38
CA HIS A 41 -13.98 -13.89 -0.09
C HIS A 41 -13.97 -12.84 1.00
N GLY A 42 -12.83 -12.17 1.18
CA GLY A 42 -12.76 -11.00 2.03
C GLY A 42 -11.76 -9.96 1.53
N THR A 43 -11.85 -8.79 2.11
CA THR A 43 -11.01 -7.63 1.80
C THR A 43 -10.52 -6.96 3.07
N PHE A 44 -9.48 -6.14 2.95
CA PHE A 44 -9.14 -5.12 3.94
C PHE A 44 -9.49 -3.76 3.33
N SER A 45 -10.41 -3.02 3.94
CA SER A 45 -10.87 -1.73 3.41
C SER A 45 -9.93 -0.56 3.73
N ARG A 46 -8.98 -0.75 4.67
CA ARG A 46 -7.95 0.24 4.99
C ARG A 46 -6.58 -0.37 4.77
N THR A 47 -5.92 0.14 3.74
CA THR A 47 -4.63 -0.36 3.26
C THR A 47 -3.80 0.81 2.77
N GLU A 48 -2.49 0.76 3.01
CA GLU A 48 -1.54 1.76 2.53
C GLU A 48 -0.42 1.05 1.75
N ALA A 49 0.13 1.71 0.74
CA ALA A 49 1.26 1.19 0.00
C ALA A 49 2.16 2.31 -0.52
N SER A 50 3.44 1.99 -0.69
CA SER A 50 4.41 2.85 -1.37
C SER A 50 5.23 2.00 -2.33
N ILE A 51 5.46 2.54 -3.53
CA ILE A 51 6.12 1.85 -4.62
C ILE A 51 7.29 2.69 -5.10
N PHE A 52 8.47 2.10 -5.08
CA PHE A 52 9.65 2.63 -5.74
C PHE A 52 9.99 1.73 -6.92
N LEU A 53 9.84 2.26 -8.14
CA LEU A 53 10.00 1.50 -9.37
C LEU A 53 11.07 2.13 -10.26
N ILE A 54 12.11 1.37 -10.59
CA ILE A 54 13.12 1.72 -11.57
C ILE A 54 12.81 0.94 -12.85
N LYS A 55 12.23 1.62 -13.85
CA LYS A 55 11.74 0.99 -15.10
C LYS A 55 12.77 0.06 -15.79
N ASN A 56 14.05 0.41 -15.70
CA ASN A 56 15.14 -0.32 -16.35
C ASN A 56 15.92 -1.23 -15.37
N ASN A 57 15.50 -1.33 -14.11
CA ASN A 57 16.14 -2.18 -13.09
C ASN A 57 15.12 -2.58 -12.02
N LEU A 58 14.34 -3.62 -12.32
CA LEU A 58 13.29 -4.11 -11.43
C LEU A 58 13.87 -4.73 -10.14
N GLU A 59 15.09 -5.27 -10.17
CA GLU A 59 15.74 -5.85 -8.98
C GLU A 59 16.02 -4.81 -7.89
N LYS A 60 16.25 -3.56 -8.27
CA LYS A 60 16.40 -2.43 -7.33
C LYS A 60 15.07 -1.75 -6.96
N SER A 61 13.96 -2.23 -7.51
CA SER A 61 12.62 -1.72 -7.19
C SER A 61 12.09 -2.38 -5.93
N PHE A 62 11.26 -1.67 -5.17
CA PHE A 62 10.63 -2.22 -3.97
C PHE A 62 9.19 -1.73 -3.80
N PHE A 63 8.40 -2.57 -3.14
CA PHE A 63 7.04 -2.30 -2.73
C PHE A 63 6.95 -2.50 -1.22
N GLN A 64 6.39 -1.54 -0.50
CA GLN A 64 5.97 -1.74 0.89
C GLN A 64 4.47 -1.49 1.00
N GLY A 65 3.82 -2.19 1.92
CA GLY A 65 2.42 -1.94 2.22
C GLY A 65 2.06 -2.36 3.63
N SER A 66 0.97 -1.78 4.12
CA SER A 66 0.37 -2.10 5.41
C SER A 66 -1.13 -2.36 5.22
N VAL A 67 -1.66 -3.25 6.05
CA VAL A 67 -3.10 -3.52 6.12
C VAL A 67 -3.55 -3.31 7.56
N ILE A 68 -4.68 -2.61 7.74
CA ILE A 68 -5.25 -2.45 9.07
C ILE A 68 -6.18 -3.63 9.32
N VAL A 69 -5.79 -4.56 10.20
CA VAL A 69 -6.55 -5.78 10.51
C VAL A 69 -8.01 -5.51 10.85
N ASN A 70 -8.28 -4.46 11.64
CA ASN A 70 -9.64 -4.07 12.02
C ASN A 70 -10.52 -3.61 10.83
N SER A 71 -9.96 -3.49 9.62
CA SER A 71 -10.69 -3.20 8.38
C SER A 71 -11.09 -4.45 7.59
N ILE A 72 -10.90 -5.65 8.14
CA ILE A 72 -11.31 -6.90 7.51
C ILE A 72 -12.83 -6.91 7.24
N ASN A 73 -13.21 -7.38 6.06
CA ASN A 73 -14.58 -7.48 5.60
C ASN A 73 -14.77 -8.78 4.82
N THR A 74 -15.58 -9.71 5.36
CA THR A 74 -15.99 -10.96 4.70
C THR A 74 -17.47 -10.94 4.29
N LYS A 75 -18.09 -9.74 4.30
CA LYS A 75 -19.53 -9.50 4.18
C LYS A 75 -20.35 -10.26 5.23
N ASN A 76 -19.76 -10.49 6.39
CA ASN A 76 -20.39 -11.17 7.52
C ASN A 76 -19.85 -10.62 8.84
N GLU A 77 -20.62 -9.78 9.51
CA GLU A 77 -20.19 -9.05 10.71
C GLU A 77 -19.74 -9.96 11.84
N LYS A 78 -20.44 -11.07 12.09
CA LYS A 78 -20.08 -12.03 13.14
C LYS A 78 -18.73 -12.69 12.85
N ARG A 79 -18.46 -13.00 11.58
CA ARG A 79 -17.18 -13.54 11.15
C ARG A 79 -16.08 -12.50 11.25
N ASP A 80 -16.35 -11.27 10.83
CA ASP A 80 -15.38 -10.18 10.89
C ASP A 80 -15.00 -9.86 12.35
N LEU A 81 -15.98 -9.91 13.27
CA LEU A 81 -15.74 -9.80 14.71
C LEU A 81 -14.85 -10.95 15.22
N HIS A 82 -15.19 -12.20 14.87
CA HIS A 82 -14.43 -13.38 15.29
C HIS A 82 -12.96 -13.34 14.81
N LEU A 83 -12.74 -12.93 13.56
CA LEU A 83 -11.39 -12.80 12.99
C LEU A 83 -10.55 -11.72 13.68
N LYS A 84 -11.19 -10.67 14.23
CA LYS A 84 -10.52 -9.59 14.95
C LYS A 84 -10.22 -9.96 16.39
N GLU A 85 -11.16 -10.58 17.11
CA GLU A 85 -11.08 -10.69 18.57
C GLU A 85 -10.41 -11.95 19.08
N LYS A 86 -10.26 -12.97 18.23
CA LYS A 86 -9.69 -14.26 18.65
C LYS A 86 -8.18 -14.34 18.37
N ASN A 87 -7.45 -14.79 19.39
CA ASN A 87 -5.99 -14.95 19.35
C ASN A 87 -5.51 -15.92 18.27
N GLU A 88 -6.36 -16.88 17.88
CA GLU A 88 -6.08 -17.88 16.85
C GLU A 88 -6.07 -17.31 15.42
N PHE A 89 -6.55 -16.08 15.23
CA PHE A 89 -6.56 -15.39 13.95
C PHE A 89 -5.60 -14.20 13.97
N PHE A 90 -6.13 -12.97 13.97
CA PHE A 90 -5.31 -11.78 13.84
C PHE A 90 -5.04 -11.05 15.16
N LEU A 91 -5.75 -11.41 16.24
CA LEU A 91 -5.66 -10.78 17.56
C LEU A 91 -5.55 -9.24 17.50
N TYR A 92 -6.67 -8.56 17.31
CA TYR A 92 -6.77 -7.12 17.46
C TYR A 92 -7.17 -6.77 18.89
N CYS A 93 -6.20 -6.33 19.71
CA CYS A 93 -6.50 -5.72 21.00
C CYS A 93 -6.84 -4.25 20.77
N LYS A 94 -8.09 -3.85 21.06
CA LYS A 94 -8.45 -2.43 21.11
C LYS A 94 -7.80 -1.85 22.37
N ILE A 95 -6.68 -1.14 22.22
CA ILE A 95 -6.10 -0.38 23.33
C ILE A 95 -7.11 0.72 23.64
N SER A 96 -7.76 0.60 24.80
CA SER A 96 -8.72 1.55 25.37
C SER A 96 -8.02 2.82 25.84
#